data_AF-A0A1V8U8S0-F1
#
_entry.id   AF-A0A1V8U8S0-F1
#
_cell.length_a   1.000
_cell.length_b   1.000
_cell.length_c   1.000
_cell.angle_alpha   90.00
_cell.angle_beta   90.00
_cell.angle_gamma   90.00
#
_symmetry.space_group_name_H-M   'P 1'
#
loop_
_entity.id
_entity.type
_entity.pdbx_description
1 polymer ?
#
loop_
_entity_poly.entity_id
_entity_poly.type
_entity_poly.pdbx_seq_one_letter_code
_entity_poly.pdbx_strand_id
1 'polypeptide(L)'
;MDATVTWALPVKADKLGAHLQAYVETLDAIIALRLCNRFGTGPGTAVQKLPVELVTMIEKVVFQETCKEKLPEWELDFACFEHKCDGSLSSHMTREEMLDIWYRFELGQEECYSDAEDGSDDPDGNSSHAFKPLTDERLRRIIDDEWDCEYMNFDSEDDIHREREADWSNRTTLFEEHRELLKRNFGVDVWTSDVRLDRHHWRHDEPAHTTVTYLTLPARPQREFEWVTSAFEDEYPGECASISTGHGIPIELGKTPSAASLRRFPRAIELLDLKVFLHKTQAGRPLGPLPSTPDNDEGGNKAAKRVTRLWSVKAKPQLTLPLRGSMSP
;
A
#
# COMPACT_ATOMS: atom_id res chain seq x y z
N MET A 1 8.82 -21.97 1.81
CA MET A 1 9.04 -20.97 0.74
C MET A 1 8.34 -21.41 -0.55
N ASP A 2 7.61 -20.54 -1.24
CA ASP A 2 7.06 -20.78 -2.57
C ASP A 2 7.93 -20.07 -3.61
N ALA A 3 8.53 -20.83 -4.53
CA ALA A 3 9.23 -20.25 -5.67
C ALA A 3 8.40 -20.53 -6.93
N THR A 4 7.86 -19.48 -7.53
CA THR A 4 7.05 -19.60 -8.74
C THR A 4 7.64 -18.74 -9.83
N VAL A 5 7.99 -19.33 -10.98
CA VAL A 5 8.42 -18.55 -12.13
C VAL A 5 7.17 -18.08 -12.87
N THR A 6 6.91 -16.78 -12.87
CA THR A 6 5.73 -16.20 -13.53
C THR A 6 6.06 -14.87 -14.19
N TRP A 7 5.21 -14.46 -15.14
CA TRP A 7 5.29 -13.10 -15.66
C TRP A 7 4.69 -12.17 -14.64
N ALA A 8 5.45 -11.15 -14.29
CA ALA A 8 5.12 -10.23 -13.22
C ALA A 8 5.27 -8.78 -13.69
N LEU A 9 4.48 -7.90 -13.09
CA LEU A 9 4.53 -6.46 -13.26
C LEU A 9 4.47 -5.81 -11.88
N PRO A 10 5.52 -5.10 -11.44
CA PRO A 10 5.56 -4.55 -10.10
C PRO A 10 4.65 -3.32 -9.99
N VAL A 11 3.99 -3.19 -8.84
CA VAL A 11 3.05 -2.12 -8.52
C VAL A 11 3.29 -1.68 -7.07
N LYS A 12 2.85 -0.46 -6.73
CA LYS A 12 2.96 0.07 -5.35
C LYS A 12 1.91 -0.63 -4.48
N ALA A 13 2.31 -1.14 -3.31
CA ALA A 13 1.48 -2.00 -2.46
C ALA A 13 0.24 -1.26 -1.93
N ASP A 14 0.47 -0.11 -1.30
CA ASP A 14 -0.54 0.83 -0.80
C ASP A 14 -1.60 1.18 -1.86
N LYS A 15 -1.16 1.55 -3.07
CA LYS A 15 -2.07 1.90 -4.17
C LYS A 15 -2.87 0.70 -4.66
N LEU A 16 -2.22 -0.46 -4.81
CA LEU A 16 -2.96 -1.66 -5.20
C LEU A 16 -4.03 -2.00 -4.17
N GLY A 17 -3.67 -1.94 -2.89
CA GLY A 17 -4.57 -2.22 -1.78
C GLY A 17 -5.77 -1.28 -1.73
N ALA A 18 -5.52 0.02 -1.68
CA ALA A 18 -6.58 1.04 -1.67
C ALA A 18 -7.50 0.92 -2.87
N HIS A 19 -6.94 0.71 -4.08
CA HIS A 19 -7.73 0.63 -5.30
C HIS A 19 -8.48 -0.71 -5.40
N LEU A 20 -7.94 -1.80 -4.87
CA LEU A 20 -8.64 -3.09 -4.80
C LEU A 20 -9.79 -3.03 -3.79
N GLN A 21 -9.58 -2.43 -2.62
CA GLN A 21 -10.63 -2.20 -1.64
C GLN A 21 -11.74 -1.32 -2.23
N ALA A 22 -11.39 -0.19 -2.84
CA ALA A 22 -12.34 0.68 -3.53
C ALA A 22 -13.10 -0.06 -4.64
N TYR A 23 -12.43 -0.95 -5.37
CA TYR A 23 -13.07 -1.75 -6.41
C TYR A 23 -14.11 -2.70 -5.83
N VAL A 24 -13.80 -3.36 -4.70
CA VAL A 24 -14.73 -4.26 -4.01
C VAL A 24 -15.95 -3.51 -3.49
N GLU A 25 -15.75 -2.37 -2.83
CA GLU A 25 -16.82 -1.55 -2.28
C GLU A 25 -17.74 -0.96 -3.37
N THR A 26 -17.19 -0.61 -4.53
CA THR A 26 -17.95 -0.03 -5.64
C THR A 26 -18.53 -1.06 -6.60
N LEU A 27 -18.14 -2.33 -6.49
CA LEU A 27 -18.49 -3.37 -7.46
C LEU A 27 -20.02 -3.54 -7.60
N ASP A 28 -20.72 -3.66 -6.48
CA ASP A 28 -22.17 -3.88 -6.47
C ASP A 28 -22.93 -2.68 -7.02
N ALA A 29 -22.49 -1.46 -6.68
CA ALA A 29 -23.06 -0.24 -7.21
C ALA A 29 -22.86 -0.13 -8.74
N ILE A 30 -21.67 -0.49 -9.24
CA ILE A 30 -21.37 -0.52 -10.68
C ILE A 30 -22.22 -1.59 -11.39
N ILE A 31 -22.36 -2.79 -10.80
CA ILE A 31 -23.20 -3.85 -11.36
C ILE A 31 -24.66 -3.40 -11.41
N ALA A 32 -25.18 -2.82 -10.33
CA ALA A 32 -26.54 -2.29 -10.26
C ALA A 32 -26.76 -1.22 -11.34
N LEU A 33 -25.84 -0.27 -11.48
CA LEU A 33 -25.89 0.78 -12.51
C LEU A 33 -25.98 0.17 -13.92
N ARG A 34 -25.12 -0.81 -14.23
CA ARG A 34 -25.12 -1.50 -15.53
C ARG A 34 -26.41 -2.27 -15.78
N LEU A 35 -26.96 -2.94 -14.77
CA LEU A 35 -28.21 -3.69 -14.87
C LEU A 35 -29.40 -2.74 -15.08
N CYS A 36 -29.47 -1.64 -14.33
CA CYS A 36 -30.48 -0.61 -14.50
C CYS A 36 -30.42 0.05 -15.89
N ASN A 37 -29.22 0.31 -16.41
CA ASN A 37 -29.05 0.85 -17.76
C ASN A 37 -29.49 -0.14 -18.85
N ARG A 38 -29.20 -1.44 -18.71
CA ARG A 38 -29.53 -2.46 -19.72
C ARG A 38 -30.98 -2.93 -19.68
N PHE A 39 -31.54 -3.09 -18.49
CA PHE A 39 -32.80 -3.80 -18.28
C PHE A 39 -33.88 -2.98 -17.57
N GLY A 40 -33.58 -1.74 -17.16
CA GLY A 40 -34.57 -0.91 -16.46
C GLY A 40 -35.78 -0.63 -17.35
N THR A 41 -36.98 -1.03 -16.92
CA THR A 41 -38.24 -0.76 -17.61
C THR A 41 -39.18 0.07 -16.76
N GLY A 42 -39.69 1.19 -17.29
CA GLY A 42 -40.74 1.97 -16.65
C GLY A 42 -40.76 3.44 -17.06
N PRO A 43 -41.86 4.16 -16.79
CA PRO A 43 -41.97 5.59 -17.10
C PRO A 43 -41.01 6.49 -16.30
N GLY A 44 -40.33 5.95 -15.27
CA GLY A 44 -39.36 6.66 -14.43
C GLY A 44 -37.88 6.27 -14.61
N THR A 45 -37.54 5.34 -15.53
CA THR A 45 -36.15 4.85 -15.65
C THR A 45 -35.31 5.70 -16.59
N ALA A 46 -34.96 6.92 -16.15
CA ALA A 46 -34.07 7.82 -16.90
C ALA A 46 -32.68 7.21 -17.17
N VAL A 47 -32.20 6.34 -16.27
CA VAL A 47 -30.90 5.66 -16.36
C VAL A 47 -30.76 4.77 -17.60
N GLN A 48 -31.86 4.17 -18.08
CA GLN A 48 -31.85 3.35 -19.30
C GLN A 48 -31.54 4.17 -20.56
N LYS A 49 -31.90 5.45 -20.56
CA LYS A 49 -31.70 6.35 -21.69
C LYS A 49 -30.28 6.93 -21.74
N LEU A 50 -29.46 6.66 -20.72
CA LEU A 50 -28.07 7.13 -20.71
C LEU A 50 -27.25 6.36 -21.75
N PRO A 51 -26.50 7.06 -22.62
CA PRO A 51 -25.48 6.45 -23.46
C PRO A 51 -24.47 5.67 -22.62
N VAL A 52 -23.95 4.58 -23.19
CA VAL A 52 -22.98 3.69 -22.52
C VAL A 52 -21.75 4.47 -22.06
N GLU A 53 -21.35 5.48 -22.83
CA GLU A 53 -20.23 6.36 -22.53
C GLU A 53 -20.43 7.12 -21.21
N LEU A 54 -21.64 7.63 -20.95
CA LEU A 54 -21.94 8.32 -19.69
C LEU A 54 -21.96 7.35 -18.52
N VAL A 55 -22.46 6.13 -18.72
CA VAL A 55 -22.42 5.08 -17.68
C VAL A 55 -20.97 4.76 -17.33
N THR A 56 -20.09 4.57 -18.32
CA THR A 56 -18.66 4.33 -18.08
C THR A 56 -17.98 5.52 -17.37
N MET A 57 -18.38 6.76 -17.68
CA MET A 57 -17.87 7.93 -16.95
C MET A 57 -18.33 7.93 -15.48
N ILE A 58 -19.59 7.60 -15.20
CA ILE A 58 -20.11 7.51 -13.83
C ILE A 58 -19.37 6.41 -13.06
N GLU A 59 -19.21 5.22 -13.65
CA GLU A 59 -18.43 4.13 -13.05
C GLU A 59 -17.03 4.58 -12.67
N LYS A 60 -16.35 5.30 -13.58
CA LYS A 60 -15.01 5.81 -13.33
C LYS A 60 -14.98 6.84 -12.20
N VAL A 61 -15.94 7.78 -12.17
CA VAL A 61 -16.01 8.80 -11.12
C VAL A 61 -16.26 8.16 -9.76
N VAL A 62 -17.24 7.26 -9.65
CA VAL A 62 -17.56 6.56 -8.40
C VAL A 62 -16.34 5.80 -7.89
N PHE A 63 -15.69 5.03 -8.76
CA PHE A 63 -14.47 4.31 -8.40
C PHE A 63 -13.34 5.25 -7.94
N GLN A 64 -13.11 6.35 -8.67
CA GLN A 64 -12.04 7.29 -8.36
C GLN A 64 -12.27 8.05 -7.04
N GLU A 65 -13.51 8.40 -6.71
CA GLU A 65 -13.83 9.03 -5.43
C GLU A 65 -13.57 8.06 -4.27
N THR A 66 -14.01 6.80 -4.37
CA THR A 66 -13.70 5.80 -3.34
C THR A 66 -12.19 5.53 -3.23
N CYS A 67 -11.44 5.50 -4.35
CA CYS A 67 -9.98 5.40 -4.29
C CYS A 67 -9.35 6.57 -3.51
N LYS A 68 -9.82 7.81 -3.72
CA LYS A 68 -9.32 8.98 -2.99
C LYS A 68 -9.62 8.93 -1.50
N GLU A 69 -10.76 8.34 -1.13
CA GLU A 69 -11.14 8.14 0.26
C GLU A 69 -10.24 7.10 0.95
N LYS A 70 -9.97 5.96 0.29
CA LYS A 70 -9.20 4.86 0.90
C LYS A 70 -7.68 5.06 0.85
N LEU A 71 -7.17 5.80 -0.14
CA LEU A 71 -5.73 5.92 -0.34
C LEU A 71 -4.97 6.52 0.86
N PRO A 72 -5.45 7.59 1.54
CA PRO A 72 -4.74 8.18 2.67
C PRO A 72 -4.50 7.19 3.81
N GLU A 73 -5.48 6.36 4.17
CA GLU A 73 -5.31 5.32 5.21
C GLU A 73 -4.24 4.30 4.81
N TRP A 74 -4.28 3.81 3.58
CA TRP A 74 -3.28 2.85 3.10
C TRP A 74 -1.88 3.46 3.01
N GLU A 75 -1.76 4.73 2.59
CA GLU A 75 -0.48 5.44 2.54
C GLU A 75 0.07 5.69 3.95
N LEU A 76 -0.80 5.98 4.92
CA LEU A 76 -0.44 6.20 6.33
C LEU A 76 0.08 4.92 6.98
N ASP A 77 -0.69 3.83 6.91
CA ASP A 77 -0.31 2.55 7.49
C ASP A 77 0.97 2.02 6.83
N PHE A 78 1.09 2.17 5.50
CA PHE A 78 2.31 1.79 4.78
C PHE A 78 3.52 2.64 5.15
N ALA A 79 3.33 3.95 5.36
CA ALA A 79 4.42 4.82 5.79
C ALA A 79 4.93 4.45 7.19
N CYS A 80 4.03 4.11 8.12
CA CYS A 80 4.40 3.60 9.44
C CYS A 80 5.16 2.28 9.31
N PHE A 81 4.63 1.34 8.52
CA PHE A 81 5.30 0.05 8.25
C PHE A 81 6.69 0.21 7.63
N GLU A 82 6.89 1.20 6.76
CA GLU A 82 8.21 1.50 6.21
C GLU A 82 9.08 2.37 7.14
N HIS A 83 8.65 2.70 8.35
CA HIS A 83 9.27 3.69 9.25
C HIS A 83 9.63 5.01 8.55
N LYS A 84 8.74 5.49 7.69
CA LYS A 84 8.86 6.78 6.98
C LYS A 84 8.05 7.90 7.62
N CYS A 85 7.32 7.60 8.68
CA CYS A 85 6.70 8.60 9.54
C CYS A 85 7.79 9.42 10.25
N ASP A 86 7.66 10.75 10.25
CA ASP A 86 8.43 11.62 11.11
C ASP A 86 7.72 11.65 12.45
N GLY A 87 8.37 11.24 13.55
CA GLY A 87 7.75 10.92 14.85
C GLY A 87 6.81 11.94 15.53
N SER A 88 6.41 12.99 14.83
CA SER A 88 5.15 13.68 15.06
C SER A 88 3.94 12.74 15.11
N LEU A 89 2.97 13.09 15.96
CA LEU A 89 1.67 12.42 16.02
C LEU A 89 0.89 12.63 14.71
N SER A 90 1.06 13.79 14.06
CA SER A 90 0.39 14.12 12.81
C SER A 90 0.80 13.23 11.62
N SER A 91 1.94 12.53 11.69
CA SER A 91 2.34 11.55 10.68
C SER A 91 1.72 10.17 10.86
N HIS A 92 1.03 9.93 11.98
CA HIS A 92 0.44 8.65 12.36
C HIS A 92 -1.09 8.66 12.34
N MET A 93 -1.68 9.83 12.06
CA MET A 93 -3.12 10.06 12.15
C MET A 93 -3.67 10.69 10.87
N THR A 94 -4.88 10.27 10.53
CA THR A 94 -5.73 10.96 9.57
C THR A 94 -6.20 12.29 10.16
N ARG A 95 -6.64 13.18 9.28
CA ARG A 95 -7.20 14.47 9.68
C ARG A 95 -8.44 14.31 10.55
N GLU A 96 -9.24 13.29 10.26
CA GLU A 96 -10.47 12.97 10.96
C GLU A 96 -10.19 12.49 12.38
N GLU A 97 -9.18 11.62 12.57
CA GLU A 97 -8.72 11.18 13.89
C GLU A 97 -8.13 12.36 14.69
N MET A 98 -7.29 13.19 14.06
CA MET A 98 -6.75 14.40 14.68
C MET A 98 -7.86 15.33 15.18
N LEU A 99 -8.91 15.53 14.36
CA LEU A 99 -10.06 16.33 14.74
C LEU A 99 -10.87 15.69 15.87
N ASP A 100 -11.08 14.37 15.84
CA ASP A 100 -11.83 13.66 16.88
C ASP A 100 -11.15 13.77 18.24
N ILE A 101 -9.82 13.59 18.31
CA ILE A 101 -9.06 13.77 19.55
C ILE A 101 -9.16 15.23 20.01
N TRP A 102 -9.03 16.20 19.09
CA TRP A 102 -9.15 17.61 19.43
C TRP A 102 -10.54 17.95 20.00
N TYR A 103 -11.61 17.45 19.37
CA TYR A 103 -12.98 17.65 19.87
C TYR A 103 -13.21 16.99 21.23
N ARG A 104 -12.71 15.78 21.45
CA ARG A 104 -12.80 15.12 22.76
C ARG A 104 -12.10 15.92 23.85
N PHE A 105 -10.99 16.59 23.53
CA PHE A 105 -10.26 17.42 24.47
C PHE A 105 -10.99 18.74 24.76
N GLU A 106 -11.34 19.48 23.70
CA GLU A 106 -12.01 20.80 23.83
C GLU A 106 -13.37 20.66 24.51
N LEU A 107 -14.14 19.60 24.22
CA LEU A 107 -15.43 19.33 24.84
C LEU A 107 -15.30 18.62 26.20
N GLY A 108 -14.23 17.84 26.42
CA GLY A 108 -13.99 17.10 27.66
C GLY A 108 -13.45 17.97 28.80
N GLN A 109 -12.90 19.16 28.50
CA GLN A 109 -12.48 20.12 29.54
C GLN A 109 -13.65 20.70 30.35
N GLU A 110 -14.91 20.58 29.90
CA GLU A 110 -16.06 21.07 30.68
C GLU A 110 -16.41 20.17 31.88
N GLU A 111 -15.97 18.91 31.94
CA GLU A 111 -16.43 17.96 32.99
C GLU A 111 -15.47 17.76 34.18
N CYS A 112 -14.24 18.29 34.15
CA CYS A 112 -13.25 18.04 35.22
C CYS A 112 -12.99 19.21 36.21
N TYR A 113 -13.73 20.33 36.12
CA TYR A 113 -13.56 21.50 37.02
C TYR A 113 -14.76 21.79 37.92
N SER A 114 -15.56 20.80 38.32
CA SER A 114 -16.78 21.03 39.12
C SER A 114 -16.65 20.93 40.65
N ASP A 115 -15.46 20.66 41.22
CA ASP A 115 -15.31 20.51 42.69
C ASP A 115 -14.36 21.53 43.36
N ALA A 116 -13.98 22.60 42.68
CA ALA A 116 -13.32 23.73 43.33
C ALA A 116 -14.35 24.82 43.68
N GLU A 117 -14.99 24.68 44.84
CA GLU A 117 -15.65 25.80 45.53
C GLU A 117 -14.60 26.87 45.86
N ASP A 118 -14.30 27.79 44.93
CA ASP A 118 -13.58 29.02 45.27
C ASP A 118 -14.33 30.23 44.73
N GLY A 119 -14.98 30.94 45.67
CA GLY A 119 -15.81 32.10 45.45
C GLY A 119 -15.02 33.34 45.06
N SER A 120 -14.53 33.37 43.82
CA SER A 120 -14.04 34.60 43.20
C SER A 120 -15.09 35.14 42.22
N ASP A 121 -15.89 36.08 42.72
CA ASP A 121 -16.77 36.92 41.92
C ASP A 121 -15.93 37.84 41.01
N ASP A 122 -15.63 37.42 39.78
CA ASP A 122 -15.15 38.31 38.72
C ASP A 122 -16.35 38.87 37.92
N PRO A 123 -16.68 40.17 38.04
CA PRO A 123 -17.92 40.74 37.51
C PRO A 123 -17.88 41.17 36.03
N ASP A 124 -16.76 40.99 35.31
CA ASP A 124 -16.64 41.41 33.91
C ASP A 124 -16.80 40.23 32.93
N GLY A 125 -18.00 39.67 32.92
CA GLY A 125 -18.45 38.64 31.99
C GLY A 125 -18.64 39.17 30.57
N ASN A 126 -17.58 39.15 29.76
CA ASN A 126 -17.70 39.24 28.30
C ASN A 126 -16.52 38.60 27.54
N SER A 127 -16.09 37.38 27.91
CA SER A 127 -15.24 36.59 27.02
C SER A 127 -16.12 35.74 26.10
N SER A 128 -16.65 36.38 25.06
CA SER A 128 -17.15 35.66 23.89
C SER A 128 -15.95 35.05 23.18
N HIS A 129 -15.59 33.82 23.53
CA HIS A 129 -14.67 33.00 22.74
C HIS A 129 -15.36 32.67 21.42
N ALA A 130 -15.33 33.62 20.49
CA ALA A 130 -15.79 33.39 19.13
C ALA A 130 -14.98 32.23 18.54
N PHE A 131 -15.65 31.11 18.28
CA PHE A 131 -15.08 29.92 17.69
C PHE A 131 -14.42 30.28 16.35
N LYS A 132 -13.09 30.38 16.35
CA LYS A 132 -12.34 30.61 15.12
C LYS A 132 -12.27 29.28 14.38
N PRO A 133 -12.61 29.23 13.08
CA PRO A 133 -12.53 28.00 12.31
C PRO A 133 -11.11 27.44 12.36
N LEU A 134 -11.00 26.14 12.68
CA LEU A 134 -9.74 25.44 12.81
C LEU A 134 -9.15 25.19 11.42
N THR A 135 -7.98 25.78 11.14
CA THR A 135 -7.22 25.51 9.91
C THR A 135 -6.33 24.29 10.10
N ASP A 136 -6.08 23.51 9.04
CA ASP A 136 -5.24 22.29 9.11
C ASP A 136 -3.85 22.55 9.69
N GLU A 137 -3.22 23.67 9.33
CA GLU A 137 -1.93 24.08 9.88
C GLU A 137 -1.98 24.36 11.40
N ARG A 138 -3.11 24.89 11.87
CA ARG A 138 -3.32 25.17 13.30
C ARG A 138 -3.61 23.87 14.05
N LEU A 139 -4.40 22.97 13.46
CA LEU A 139 -4.63 21.64 14.01
C LEU A 139 -3.30 20.91 14.18
N ARG A 140 -2.46 20.86 13.13
CA ARG A 140 -1.12 20.25 13.21
C ARG A 140 -0.26 20.85 14.31
N ARG A 141 -0.15 22.17 14.39
CA ARG A 141 0.64 22.81 15.47
C ARG A 141 0.11 22.53 16.86
N ILE A 142 -1.20 22.51 17.06
CA ILE A 142 -1.77 22.15 18.37
C ILE A 142 -1.36 20.71 18.72
N ILE A 143 -1.42 19.82 17.73
CA ILE A 143 -1.10 18.40 17.89
C ILE A 143 0.39 18.14 18.08
N ASP A 144 1.25 18.88 17.37
CA ASP A 144 2.70 18.66 17.36
C ASP A 144 3.42 19.51 18.43
N ASP A 145 2.96 20.74 18.73
CA ASP A 145 3.63 21.69 19.64
C ASP A 145 2.98 21.78 21.03
N GLU A 146 1.65 21.62 21.15
CA GLU A 146 0.92 21.78 22.43
C GLU A 146 0.56 20.45 23.11
N TRP A 147 0.50 19.36 22.35
CA TRP A 147 0.35 18.00 22.89
C TRP A 147 1.72 17.38 23.18
N ASP A 148 2.40 17.91 24.20
CA ASP A 148 3.46 17.14 24.87
C ASP A 148 2.84 15.84 25.40
N CYS A 149 3.23 14.70 24.82
CA CYS A 149 2.72 13.36 25.15
C CYS A 149 2.82 13.00 26.65
N GLU A 150 3.58 13.75 27.45
CA GLU A 150 3.69 13.56 28.90
C GLU A 150 2.35 13.75 29.66
N TYR A 151 1.40 14.54 29.13
CA TYR A 151 0.19 14.90 29.87
C TYR A 151 -1.02 13.97 29.66
N MET A 152 -0.98 13.13 28.63
CA MET A 152 -2.07 12.25 28.28
C MET A 152 -1.57 10.82 28.43
N ASN A 153 -2.24 9.99 29.24
CA ASN A 153 -2.10 8.52 29.24
C ASN A 153 -2.54 7.89 27.90
N PHE A 154 -2.45 8.64 26.80
CA PHE A 154 -2.62 8.13 25.46
C PHE A 154 -1.46 7.19 25.17
N ASP A 155 -1.79 6.13 24.43
CA ASP A 155 -0.86 5.26 23.74
C ASP A 155 0.30 6.11 23.21
N SER A 156 1.52 5.75 23.66
CA SER A 156 2.74 6.45 23.24
C SER A 156 2.81 6.48 21.71
N GLU A 157 3.54 7.41 21.12
CA GLU A 157 3.78 7.42 19.67
C GLU A 157 4.15 6.01 19.14
N ASP A 158 4.95 5.28 19.93
CA ASP A 158 5.33 3.88 19.69
C ASP A 158 4.13 2.91 19.65
N ASP A 159 3.09 3.12 20.46
CA ASP A 159 1.88 2.29 20.48
C ASP A 159 1.03 2.50 19.22
N ILE A 160 0.81 3.76 18.82
CA ILE A 160 0.09 4.09 17.59
C ILE A 160 0.87 3.57 16.37
N HIS A 161 2.20 3.75 16.38
CA HIS A 161 3.06 3.23 15.33
C HIS A 161 2.92 1.70 15.21
N ARG A 162 2.99 0.97 16.33
CA ARG A 162 2.80 -0.50 16.35
C ARG A 162 1.41 -0.92 15.90
N GLU A 163 0.37 -0.19 16.25
CA GLU A 163 -0.99 -0.44 15.77
C GLU A 163 -1.06 -0.28 14.24
N ARG A 164 -0.49 0.80 13.69
CA ARG A 164 -0.43 1.04 12.23
C ARG A 164 0.37 -0.03 11.49
N GLU A 165 1.47 -0.51 12.04
CA GLU A 165 2.22 -1.64 11.48
C GLU A 165 1.39 -2.94 11.46
N ALA A 166 0.64 -3.19 12.54
CA ALA A 166 -0.25 -4.33 12.64
C ALA A 166 -1.42 -4.21 11.65
N ASP A 167 -1.98 -3.00 11.50
CA ASP A 167 -3.03 -2.70 10.53
C ASP A 167 -2.54 -2.87 9.10
N TRP A 168 -1.34 -2.41 8.77
CA TRP A 168 -0.74 -2.71 7.47
C TRP A 168 -0.66 -4.22 7.23
N SER A 169 -0.14 -4.97 8.20
CA SER A 169 -0.01 -6.42 8.11
C SER A 169 -1.38 -7.09 7.89
N ASN A 170 -2.41 -6.64 8.61
CA ASN A 170 -3.79 -7.10 8.44
C ASN A 170 -4.34 -6.73 7.06
N ARG A 171 -4.12 -5.51 6.58
CA ARG A 171 -4.58 -5.04 5.26
C ARG A 171 -3.96 -5.84 4.12
N THR A 172 -2.70 -6.28 4.23
CA THR A 172 -2.10 -7.12 3.17
C THR A 172 -2.81 -8.47 3.01
N THR A 173 -3.57 -8.96 4.01
CA THR A 173 -4.37 -10.18 3.87
C THR A 173 -5.51 -10.02 2.85
N LEU A 174 -5.98 -8.79 2.62
CA LEU A 174 -7.01 -8.44 1.63
C LEU A 174 -6.61 -8.88 0.20
N PHE A 175 -5.31 -8.92 -0.10
CA PHE A 175 -4.82 -9.42 -1.39
C PHE A 175 -5.12 -10.90 -1.60
N GLU A 176 -5.00 -11.73 -0.56
CA GLU A 176 -5.32 -13.15 -0.65
C GLU A 176 -6.85 -13.35 -0.61
N GLU A 177 -7.56 -12.59 0.22
CA GLU A 177 -9.03 -12.65 0.30
C GLU A 177 -9.69 -12.39 -1.06
N HIS A 178 -9.22 -11.39 -1.79
CA HIS A 178 -9.79 -10.98 -3.09
C HIS A 178 -9.03 -11.53 -4.29
N ARG A 179 -8.19 -12.54 -4.08
CA ARG A 179 -7.40 -13.17 -5.13
C ARG A 179 -8.24 -13.74 -6.26
N GLU A 180 -9.34 -14.43 -5.93
CA GLU A 180 -10.22 -15.01 -6.93
C GLU A 180 -11.00 -13.95 -7.74
N LEU A 181 -11.32 -12.82 -7.10
CA LEU A 181 -11.91 -11.67 -7.78
C LEU A 181 -10.94 -11.09 -8.81
N LEU A 182 -9.65 -10.98 -8.46
CA LEU A 182 -8.62 -10.51 -9.39
C LEU A 182 -8.49 -11.43 -10.61
N LYS A 183 -8.44 -12.74 -10.37
CA LYS A 183 -8.38 -13.76 -11.44
C LYS A 183 -9.61 -13.70 -12.33
N ARG A 184 -10.81 -13.58 -11.76
CA ARG A 184 -12.07 -13.58 -12.51
C ARG A 184 -12.24 -12.33 -13.36
N ASN A 185 -12.00 -11.15 -12.78
CA ASN A 185 -12.37 -9.89 -13.43
C ASN A 185 -11.26 -9.37 -14.35
N PHE A 186 -10.00 -9.59 -13.97
CA PHE A 186 -8.83 -9.06 -14.68
C PHE A 186 -7.97 -10.14 -15.32
N GLY A 187 -8.06 -11.40 -14.87
CA GLY A 187 -7.27 -12.50 -15.39
C GLY A 187 -5.80 -12.48 -14.94
N VAL A 188 -5.52 -11.70 -13.88
CA VAL A 188 -4.22 -11.61 -13.20
C VAL A 188 -4.35 -12.14 -11.78
N ASP A 189 -3.21 -12.44 -11.17
CA ASP A 189 -3.07 -12.83 -9.78
C ASP A 189 -2.20 -11.79 -9.06
N VAL A 190 -2.19 -11.78 -7.73
CA VAL A 190 -1.34 -10.87 -6.93
C VAL A 190 -0.34 -11.70 -6.14
N TRP A 191 0.88 -11.19 -6.09
CA TRP A 191 1.91 -11.72 -5.22
C TRP A 191 2.50 -10.59 -4.39
N THR A 192 2.58 -10.80 -3.09
CA THR A 192 3.14 -9.87 -2.10
C THR A 192 4.18 -10.55 -1.24
N SER A 193 5.12 -9.75 -0.74
CA SER A 193 6.18 -10.20 0.16
C SER A 193 6.70 -9.02 0.97
N ASP A 194 6.86 -9.23 2.27
CA ASP A 194 7.40 -8.23 3.19
C ASP A 194 8.91 -8.39 3.31
N VAL A 195 9.62 -7.36 2.87
CA VAL A 195 11.07 -7.34 2.76
C VAL A 195 11.65 -6.47 3.86
N ARG A 196 12.51 -7.04 4.68
CA ARG A 196 13.35 -6.31 5.63
C ARG A 196 14.57 -5.76 4.90
N LEU A 197 14.83 -4.47 5.02
CA LEU A 197 15.89 -3.80 4.24
C LEU A 197 17.20 -3.72 5.00
N ASP A 198 17.14 -3.49 6.30
CA ASP A 198 18.30 -3.50 7.18
C ASP A 198 17.93 -4.16 8.52
N ARG A 199 18.68 -5.19 8.92
CA ARG A 199 18.47 -5.94 10.18
C ARG A 199 19.10 -5.25 11.39
N HIS A 200 19.96 -4.25 11.18
CA HIS A 200 20.80 -3.64 12.20
C HIS A 200 20.50 -2.16 12.44
N HIS A 201 19.67 -1.53 11.61
CA HIS A 201 19.36 -0.10 11.68
C HIS A 201 17.93 0.14 12.18
N TRP A 202 17.66 -0.20 13.45
CA TRP A 202 16.40 0.21 14.10
C TRP A 202 16.35 1.72 14.42
N ARG A 203 17.38 2.52 14.07
CA ARG A 203 17.55 3.91 14.51
C ARG A 203 18.02 4.91 13.44
N HIS A 204 17.94 4.59 12.15
CA HIS A 204 18.38 5.49 11.09
C HIS A 204 17.38 5.56 9.93
N ASP A 205 17.36 6.70 9.24
CA ASP A 205 16.44 7.20 8.17
C ASP A 205 16.17 6.26 6.96
N GLU A 206 16.57 5.00 7.00
CA GLU A 206 16.28 4.02 5.96
C GLU A 206 15.09 3.13 6.36
N PRO A 207 14.17 2.84 5.42
CA PRO A 207 12.98 2.07 5.74
C PRO A 207 13.34 0.68 6.25
N ALA A 208 12.95 0.32 7.48
CA ALA A 208 13.35 -0.98 8.03
C ALA A 208 12.60 -2.15 7.35
N HIS A 209 11.37 -1.89 6.87
CA HIS A 209 10.53 -2.83 6.15
C HIS A 209 9.95 -2.19 4.87
N THR A 210 9.53 -3.03 3.93
CA THR A 210 8.73 -2.62 2.78
C THR A 210 7.96 -3.82 2.26
N THR A 211 6.76 -3.61 1.74
CA THR A 211 6.00 -4.67 1.06
C THR A 211 6.17 -4.49 -0.44
N VAL A 212 6.73 -5.51 -1.08
CA VAL A 212 6.86 -5.54 -2.54
C VAL A 212 5.71 -6.31 -3.15
N THR A 213 5.11 -5.74 -4.19
CA THR A 213 3.90 -6.28 -4.81
C THR A 213 4.05 -6.41 -6.31
N TYR A 214 3.54 -7.51 -6.83
CA TYR A 214 3.51 -7.77 -8.26
C TYR A 214 2.12 -8.26 -8.69
N LEU A 215 1.63 -7.71 -9.80
CA LEU A 215 0.61 -8.38 -10.59
C LEU A 215 1.29 -9.52 -11.34
N THR A 216 0.72 -10.71 -11.31
CA THR A 216 1.29 -11.90 -11.97
C THR A 216 0.27 -12.56 -12.89
N LEU A 217 0.75 -13.37 -13.84
CA LEU A 217 -0.15 -14.27 -14.55
C LEU A 217 -0.54 -15.42 -13.61
N PRO A 218 -1.84 -15.83 -13.59
CA PRO A 218 -2.26 -16.98 -12.81
C PRO A 218 -1.48 -18.22 -13.28
N ALA A 219 -0.65 -18.74 -12.39
CA ALA A 219 0.15 -19.93 -12.61
C ALA A 219 -0.17 -20.95 -11.52
N ARG A 220 -0.11 -22.24 -11.85
CA ARG A 220 -0.11 -23.26 -10.81
C ARG A 220 1.21 -23.13 -10.04
N PRO A 221 1.18 -23.15 -8.69
CA PRO A 221 2.41 -23.19 -7.92
C PRO A 221 3.22 -24.40 -8.38
N GLN A 222 4.47 -24.16 -8.79
CA GLN A 222 5.31 -25.19 -9.40
C GLN A 222 6.14 -25.97 -8.39
N ARG A 223 6.45 -25.38 -7.24
CA ARG A 223 7.18 -26.03 -6.15
C ARG A 223 7.09 -25.23 -4.85
N GLU A 224 6.80 -25.95 -3.78
CA GLU A 224 7.09 -25.52 -2.42
C GLU A 224 8.53 -25.95 -2.12
N PHE A 225 9.33 -25.00 -1.65
CA PHE A 225 10.69 -25.18 -1.17
C PHE A 225 10.67 -25.09 0.36
N GLU A 226 11.07 -26.14 1.03
CA GLU A 226 11.33 -26.13 2.46
C GLU A 226 12.77 -25.65 2.67
N TRP A 227 12.95 -24.56 3.41
CA TRP A 227 14.27 -24.11 3.85
C TRP A 227 14.38 -24.34 5.36
N VAL A 228 15.55 -24.82 5.78
CA VAL A 228 15.90 -25.04 7.19
C VAL A 228 16.46 -23.74 7.74
N THR A 229 16.11 -23.40 8.98
CA THR A 229 16.59 -22.23 9.71
C THR A 229 18.12 -22.12 9.67
N SER A 230 18.62 -20.88 9.63
CA SER A 230 20.01 -20.65 10.02
C SER A 230 20.08 -20.74 11.55
N ALA A 231 21.15 -21.34 12.10
CA ALA A 231 21.35 -21.52 13.54
C ALA A 231 21.29 -20.21 14.36
N PHE A 232 21.31 -19.04 13.71
CA PHE A 232 21.15 -17.73 14.34
C PHE A 232 19.69 -17.43 14.73
N GLU A 233 18.70 -17.98 14.01
CA GLU A 233 17.28 -17.78 14.32
C GLU A 233 16.81 -18.67 15.49
N ASP A 234 17.52 -19.77 15.76
CA ASP A 234 17.27 -20.65 16.90
C ASP A 234 17.75 -20.04 18.24
N GLU A 235 18.67 -19.06 18.20
CA GLU A 235 19.29 -18.47 19.41
C GLU A 235 18.42 -17.37 20.05
N TYR A 236 17.45 -16.80 19.31
CA TYR A 236 16.49 -15.81 19.80
C TYR A 236 15.05 -16.14 19.37
N PRO A 237 14.35 -17.05 20.08
CA PRO A 237 13.03 -17.57 19.70
C PRO A 237 11.85 -16.58 19.82
N GLY A 238 12.09 -15.28 19.95
CA GLY A 238 11.07 -14.30 20.36
C GLY A 238 10.40 -13.50 19.25
N GLU A 239 11.16 -13.01 18.26
CA GLU A 239 10.68 -11.85 17.45
C GLU A 239 11.19 -11.83 15.99
N CYS A 240 11.84 -12.91 15.53
CA CYS A 240 12.26 -12.98 14.13
C CYS A 240 11.06 -13.39 13.25
N ALA A 241 10.25 -12.39 12.88
CA ALA A 241 9.30 -12.55 11.78
C ALA A 241 10.06 -13.04 10.54
N SER A 242 9.53 -14.10 9.95
CA SER A 242 10.01 -14.78 8.74
C SER A 242 10.68 -13.84 7.75
N ILE A 243 11.93 -14.12 7.36
CA ILE A 243 12.58 -13.34 6.30
C ILE A 243 11.96 -13.76 4.96
N SER A 244 11.24 -12.84 4.32
CA SER A 244 10.87 -13.01 2.92
C SER A 244 11.75 -12.12 2.04
N THR A 245 12.61 -12.75 1.23
CA THR A 245 13.40 -12.01 0.25
C THR A 245 12.51 -11.75 -0.97
N GLY A 246 11.76 -10.65 -0.96
CA GLY A 246 10.79 -10.29 -2.00
C GLY A 246 11.37 -9.91 -3.37
N HIS A 247 12.59 -10.36 -3.65
CA HIS A 247 13.30 -10.05 -4.89
C HIS A 247 12.68 -10.82 -6.04
N GLY A 248 12.01 -10.09 -6.93
CA GLY A 248 11.66 -10.60 -8.23
C GLY A 248 12.92 -10.62 -9.09
N ILE A 249 13.47 -11.81 -9.33
CA ILE A 249 14.66 -11.92 -10.17
C ILE A 249 14.21 -12.11 -11.63
N PRO A 250 14.62 -11.23 -12.56
CA PRO A 250 14.34 -11.44 -13.97
C PRO A 250 15.04 -12.72 -14.45
N ILE A 251 14.28 -13.61 -15.09
CA ILE A 251 14.79 -14.86 -15.69
C ILE A 251 14.56 -14.81 -17.19
N GLU A 252 15.57 -15.16 -17.97
CA GLU A 252 15.41 -15.44 -19.39
C GLU A 252 15.01 -16.90 -19.59
N LEU A 253 13.72 -17.19 -19.81
CA LEU A 253 13.27 -18.51 -20.29
C LEU A 253 12.86 -18.46 -21.76
N GLY A 254 13.07 -19.56 -22.47
CA GLY A 254 12.77 -19.66 -23.90
C GLY A 254 11.28 -19.66 -24.28
N LYS A 255 10.35 -19.75 -23.32
CA LYS A 255 8.90 -19.74 -23.59
C LYS A 255 8.28 -18.40 -23.22
N THR A 256 7.97 -17.60 -24.22
CA THR A 256 7.20 -16.37 -24.08
C THR A 256 5.70 -16.68 -23.99
N PRO A 257 4.94 -15.97 -23.14
CA PRO A 257 3.51 -16.17 -22.97
C PRO A 257 2.79 -15.61 -24.19
N SER A 258 1.56 -16.08 -24.40
CA SER A 258 0.73 -15.59 -25.50
C SER A 258 0.48 -14.07 -25.39
N ALA A 259 0.36 -13.39 -26.52
CA ALA A 259 0.01 -11.96 -26.55
C ALA A 259 -1.33 -11.69 -25.84
N ALA A 260 -2.28 -12.63 -25.89
CA ALA A 260 -3.55 -12.53 -25.18
C ALA A 260 -3.38 -12.54 -23.65
N SER A 261 -2.46 -13.35 -23.13
CA SER A 261 -2.12 -13.37 -21.69
C SER A 261 -1.47 -12.05 -21.27
N LEU A 262 -0.57 -11.51 -22.08
CA LEU A 262 0.11 -10.25 -21.78
C LEU A 262 -0.82 -9.03 -21.80
N ARG A 263 -1.91 -9.07 -22.58
CA ARG A 263 -2.95 -8.01 -22.61
C ARG A 263 -3.74 -7.89 -21.30
N ARG A 264 -3.63 -8.87 -20.39
CA ARG A 264 -4.30 -8.83 -19.08
C ARG A 264 -3.69 -7.79 -18.16
N PHE A 265 -2.37 -7.61 -18.20
CA PHE A 265 -1.66 -6.59 -17.42
C PHE A 265 -2.11 -5.16 -17.72
N PRO A 266 -2.05 -4.64 -18.96
CA PRO A 266 -2.47 -3.27 -19.24
C PRO A 266 -3.94 -3.06 -18.92
N ARG A 267 -4.80 -4.08 -19.13
CA ARG A 267 -6.21 -4.02 -18.73
C ARG A 267 -6.38 -3.88 -17.21
N ALA A 268 -5.64 -4.66 -16.42
CA ALA A 268 -5.69 -4.58 -14.96
C ALA A 268 -5.17 -3.22 -14.45
N ILE A 269 -4.05 -2.75 -15.01
CA ILE A 269 -3.47 -1.44 -14.69
C ILE A 269 -4.44 -0.30 -15.00
N GLU A 270 -5.11 -0.34 -16.16
CA GLU A 270 -6.05 0.70 -16.57
C GLU A 270 -7.32 0.69 -15.71
N LEU A 271 -7.91 -0.48 -15.47
CA LEU A 271 -9.16 -0.59 -14.71
C LEU A 271 -8.99 -0.31 -13.22
N LEU A 272 -7.87 -0.72 -12.63
CA LEU A 272 -7.54 -0.44 -11.23
C LEU A 272 -6.82 0.91 -11.07
N ASP A 273 -6.66 1.73 -12.12
CA ASP A 273 -5.95 3.02 -12.10
C ASP A 273 -4.56 2.96 -11.44
N LEU A 274 -3.80 1.91 -11.77
CA LEU A 274 -2.48 1.66 -11.20
C LEU A 274 -1.36 2.24 -12.07
N LYS A 275 -0.16 2.30 -11.50
CA LYS A 275 1.06 2.62 -12.23
C LYS A 275 2.11 1.57 -11.94
N VAL A 276 2.93 1.28 -12.95
CA VAL A 276 4.09 0.42 -12.73
C VAL A 276 5.05 1.16 -11.81
N PHE A 277 5.40 0.50 -10.71
CA PHE A 277 6.28 1.04 -9.69
C PHE A 277 7.33 -0.01 -9.38
N LEU A 278 8.60 0.39 -9.40
CA LEU A 278 9.71 -0.47 -9.04
C LEU A 278 10.35 0.07 -7.77
N HIS A 279 10.23 -0.69 -6.68
CA HIS A 279 10.94 -0.40 -5.46
C HIS A 279 12.44 -0.62 -5.65
N LYS A 280 13.28 0.13 -4.93
CA LYS A 280 14.75 0.04 -5.06
C LYS A 280 15.27 -1.38 -4.79
N THR A 281 14.60 -2.13 -3.92
CA THR A 281 14.95 -3.50 -3.57
C THR A 281 14.60 -4.52 -4.64
N GLN A 282 13.67 -4.18 -5.53
CA GLN A 282 13.32 -5.00 -6.68
C GLN A 282 14.31 -4.79 -7.85
N ALA A 283 15.21 -3.79 -7.79
CA ALA A 283 16.22 -3.53 -8.80
C ALA A 283 17.44 -4.48 -8.67
N GLY A 284 17.19 -5.79 -8.68
CA GLY A 284 18.22 -6.81 -8.69
C GLY A 284 18.89 -7.02 -10.06
N ARG A 285 20.09 -7.61 -10.06
CA ARG A 285 20.76 -8.04 -11.29
C ARG A 285 20.02 -9.28 -11.85
N PRO A 286 19.68 -9.33 -13.15
CA PRO A 286 19.03 -10.50 -13.75
C PRO A 286 19.87 -11.77 -13.60
N LEU A 287 19.22 -12.90 -13.30
CA LEU A 287 19.84 -14.22 -13.28
C LEU A 287 19.70 -14.84 -14.67
N GLY A 288 20.84 -15.12 -15.30
CA GLY A 288 20.92 -15.75 -16.61
C GLY A 288 22.37 -15.81 -17.08
N PRO A 289 22.67 -16.59 -18.14
CA PRO A 289 23.97 -16.54 -18.77
C PRO A 289 24.24 -15.10 -19.18
N LEU A 290 25.32 -14.53 -18.66
CA LEU A 290 25.84 -13.27 -19.18
C LEU A 290 25.93 -13.43 -20.69
N PRO A 291 25.37 -12.50 -21.50
CA PRO A 291 25.56 -12.56 -22.93
C PRO A 291 27.07 -12.70 -23.15
N SER A 292 27.48 -13.78 -23.79
CA SER A 292 28.88 -14.00 -24.14
C SER A 292 29.33 -12.71 -24.79
N THR A 293 30.25 -12.02 -24.12
CA THR A 293 30.95 -10.91 -24.74
C THR A 293 31.46 -11.45 -26.06
N PRO A 294 31.10 -10.86 -27.21
CA PRO A 294 31.76 -11.24 -28.44
C PRO A 294 33.25 -11.01 -28.18
N ASP A 295 34.02 -12.10 -28.15
CA ASP A 295 35.47 -12.06 -28.15
C ASP A 295 35.86 -11.22 -29.35
N ASN A 296 36.24 -9.97 -29.11
CA ASN A 296 36.80 -9.10 -30.13
C ASN A 296 37.89 -8.28 -29.46
N ASP A 297 39.11 -8.73 -29.77
CA ASP A 297 40.23 -7.92 -30.21
C ASP A 297 40.62 -6.70 -29.36
N GLU A 298 41.84 -6.82 -28.86
CA GLU A 298 42.75 -5.76 -28.47
C GLU A 298 42.55 -4.48 -29.30
N GLY A 299 42.08 -3.41 -28.66
CA GLY A 299 42.05 -2.12 -29.35
C GLY A 299 41.19 -1.05 -28.73
N GLY A 300 41.66 -0.46 -27.63
CA GLY A 300 41.40 0.96 -27.36
C GLY A 300 40.08 1.30 -26.66
N ASN A 301 40.18 1.50 -25.35
CA ASN A 301 39.61 2.64 -24.63
C ASN A 301 38.20 3.11 -25.05
N LYS A 302 37.17 2.31 -24.75
CA LYS A 302 35.79 2.79 -24.53
C LYS A 302 35.22 2.15 -23.28
N ALA A 303 35.68 2.65 -22.14
CA ALA A 303 35.07 2.37 -20.86
C ALA A 303 33.58 2.78 -20.86
N ALA A 304 32.76 1.92 -20.26
CA ALA A 304 31.43 2.21 -19.71
C ALA A 304 30.24 2.40 -20.68
N LYS A 305 30.10 1.56 -21.70
CA LYS A 305 28.75 1.13 -22.15
C LYS A 305 28.43 -0.25 -21.59
N ARG A 306 28.45 -0.37 -20.26
CA ARG A 306 27.89 -1.53 -19.57
C ARG A 306 26.40 -1.57 -19.90
N VAL A 307 25.93 -2.74 -20.33
CA VAL A 307 24.52 -3.03 -20.63
C VAL A 307 23.72 -2.95 -19.34
N THR A 308 23.43 -1.73 -18.89
CA THR A 308 22.34 -1.41 -18.00
C THR A 308 21.08 -1.31 -18.85
N ARG A 309 20.57 -2.45 -19.33
CA ARG A 309 19.11 -2.57 -19.56
C ARG A 309 18.45 -2.76 -18.19
N LEU A 310 18.76 -1.88 -17.24
CA LEU A 310 17.94 -1.70 -16.05
C LEU A 310 16.62 -1.13 -16.56
N TRP A 311 15.54 -1.89 -16.32
CA TRP A 311 14.17 -1.41 -16.19
C TRP A 311 13.88 -0.14 -17.01
N SER A 312 13.68 -0.30 -18.32
CA SER A 312 13.20 0.82 -19.12
C SER A 312 11.84 1.23 -18.55
N VAL A 313 11.70 2.51 -18.21
CA VAL A 313 10.50 3.19 -17.66
C VAL A 313 9.21 2.88 -18.45
N LYS A 314 9.31 2.36 -19.67
CA LYS A 314 8.23 1.62 -20.34
C LYS A 314 8.17 0.18 -19.82
N ALA A 315 7.74 0.01 -18.57
CA ALA A 315 7.79 -1.29 -17.90
C ALA A 315 6.88 -2.30 -18.59
N LYS A 316 7.50 -3.21 -19.35
CA LYS A 316 6.83 -4.39 -19.89
C LYS A 316 6.78 -5.44 -18.77
N PRO A 317 5.72 -6.26 -18.69
CA PRO A 317 5.74 -7.44 -17.83
C PRO A 317 6.99 -8.26 -18.11
N GLN A 318 7.67 -8.72 -17.07
CA GLN A 318 8.89 -9.51 -17.19
C GLN A 318 8.72 -10.86 -16.50
N LEU A 319 9.36 -11.86 -17.05
CA LEU A 319 9.45 -13.15 -16.39
C LEU A 319 10.31 -13.01 -15.14
N THR A 320 9.68 -13.27 -14.00
CA THR A 320 10.20 -13.00 -12.68
C THR A 320 10.04 -14.27 -11.85
N LEU A 321 11.01 -14.57 -10.98
CA LEU A 321 10.85 -15.57 -9.94
C LEU A 321 10.58 -14.87 -8.60
N PRO A 322 9.31 -14.63 -8.24
CA PRO A 322 8.95 -14.33 -6.86
C PRO A 322 9.33 -15.50 -5.94
N LEU A 323 9.96 -15.15 -4.82
CA LEU A 323 10.37 -16.06 -3.74
C LEU A 323 9.64 -15.63 -2.47
N ARG A 324 8.67 -16.41 -1.99
CA ARG A 324 7.97 -16.12 -0.73
C ARG A 324 8.43 -17.13 0.30
N GLY A 325 9.10 -16.70 1.36
CA GLY A 325 9.39 -17.59 2.49
C GLY A 325 8.33 -17.50 3.57
N SER A 326 7.64 -18.60 3.85
CA SER A 326 6.95 -18.82 5.11
C SER A 326 7.77 -19.80 5.94
N MET A 327 7.93 -19.47 7.23
CA MET A 327 8.42 -20.39 8.25
C MET A 327 7.19 -20.95 8.95
N SER A 328 7.03 -22.27 8.97
CA SER A 328 6.06 -22.88 9.88
C SER A 328 6.66 -22.89 11.28
N PRO A 329 5.87 -22.60 12.33
CA PRO A 329 6.33 -22.63 13.71
C PRO A 329 6.76 -24.03 14.18
#